data_AF-A0A4S4CYF2-F1
#
_entry.id   AF-A0A4S4CYF2-F1
#
_cell.length_a   1.000
_cell.length_b   1.000
_cell.length_c   1.000
_cell.angle_alpha   90.00
_cell.angle_beta   90.00
_cell.angle_gamma   90.00
#
_symmetry.space_group_name_H-M   'P 1'
#
loop_
_entity.id
_entity.type
_entity.pdbx_description
1 polymer ?
#
loop_
_entity_poly.entity_id
_entity_poly.type
_entity_poly.pdbx_seq_one_letter_code
_entity_poly.pdbx_strand_id
1 'polypeptide(L)'
;MELTENEKSHPPLIQVQPWLLIYHGKYRQFQNFYSVSEDYCYIKKIPEMCNKQICTSSYGWLVLENLDSDKCFLLNLVSMDKIQLPLRESTYDLCVLTLPLSDPDCRVIFISNNNHSLIFCQPSDNEFNELVLDSEDCFHSATSFEGK
;
A
#
# COMPACT_ATOMS: atom_id res chain seq x y z
N MET A 1 0.53 -43.78 -29.26
CA MET A 1 -0.78 -43.88 -28.60
C MET A 1 -0.48 -44.00 -27.11
N GLU A 2 -0.88 -43.08 -26.24
CA GLU A 2 -1.95 -42.09 -26.30
C GLU A 2 -1.51 -40.76 -25.69
N LEU A 3 -2.03 -39.67 -26.27
CA LEU A 3 -2.10 -38.35 -25.68
C LEU A 3 -3.29 -38.33 -24.72
N THR A 4 -3.13 -37.75 -23.53
CA THR A 4 -4.28 -37.31 -22.73
C THR A 4 -4.13 -35.82 -22.46
N GLU A 5 -4.90 -35.03 -23.20
CA GLU A 5 -5.21 -33.64 -22.89
C GLU A 5 -6.07 -33.59 -21.61
N ASN A 6 -5.69 -32.71 -20.68
CA ASN A 6 -6.69 -31.88 -20.03
C ASN A 6 -6.06 -30.50 -19.76
N GLU A 7 -6.50 -29.53 -20.55
CA GLU A 7 -6.14 -28.12 -20.48
C GLU A 7 -6.65 -27.50 -19.17
N LYS A 8 -5.73 -27.16 -18.27
CA LYS A 8 -5.73 -25.86 -17.60
C LYS A 8 -4.27 -25.39 -17.51
N SER A 9 -3.78 -24.86 -18.63
CA SER A 9 -2.54 -24.10 -18.64
C SER A 9 -2.70 -22.91 -17.70
N HIS A 10 -2.16 -23.01 -16.49
CA HIS A 10 -2.01 -21.86 -15.62
C HIS A 10 -1.13 -20.82 -16.33
N PRO A 11 -1.49 -19.53 -16.27
CA PRO A 11 -0.61 -18.50 -16.80
C PRO A 11 0.76 -18.63 -16.12
N PRO A 12 1.88 -18.43 -16.86
CA PRO A 12 3.18 -18.33 -16.22
C PRO A 12 3.09 -17.28 -15.12
N LEU A 13 3.51 -17.67 -13.91
CA LEU A 13 3.39 -16.84 -12.72
C LEU A 13 4.04 -15.48 -13.00
N ILE A 14 3.21 -14.45 -12.87
CA ILE A 14 3.56 -13.03 -12.77
C ILE A 14 4.79 -12.90 -11.86
N GLN A 15 5.78 -12.09 -12.25
CA GLN A 15 7.11 -11.95 -11.60
C GLN A 15 7.12 -12.27 -10.09
N VAL A 16 7.96 -13.23 -9.69
CA VAL A 16 7.60 -14.28 -8.72
C VAL A 16 8.03 -13.99 -7.27
N GLN A 17 8.60 -12.83 -6.92
CA GLN A 17 8.95 -12.54 -5.52
C GLN A 17 8.75 -11.07 -5.13
N PRO A 18 8.24 -10.80 -3.92
CA PRO A 18 8.24 -9.45 -3.37
C PRO A 18 9.68 -8.98 -3.14
N TRP A 19 9.92 -7.71 -3.42
CA TRP A 19 11.21 -7.08 -3.13
C TRP A 19 11.18 -6.56 -1.69
N LEU A 20 12.25 -6.80 -0.94
CA LEU A 20 12.40 -6.18 0.37
C LEU A 20 12.90 -4.76 0.17
N LEU A 21 12.11 -3.79 0.62
CA LEU A 21 12.44 -2.38 0.52
C LEU A 21 12.91 -1.83 1.88
N ILE A 22 14.12 -1.29 1.90
CA ILE A 22 14.74 -0.74 3.11
C ILE A 22 15.16 0.71 2.86
N TYR A 23 14.76 1.61 3.75
CA TYR A 23 15.17 3.01 3.72
C TYR A 23 16.46 3.21 4.52
N HIS A 24 17.38 4.05 4.00
CA HIS A 24 18.58 4.45 4.74
C HIS A 24 19.07 5.85 4.34
N GLY A 25 20.14 6.30 5.02
CA GLY A 25 20.68 7.66 4.88
C GLY A 25 19.89 8.71 5.65
N LYS A 26 20.33 9.97 5.56
CA LYS A 26 19.60 11.10 6.17
C LYS A 26 18.21 11.21 5.53
N TYR A 27 17.19 11.45 6.34
CA TYR A 27 15.81 11.63 5.88
C TYR A 27 15.30 10.51 4.95
N ARG A 28 15.77 9.26 5.13
CA ARG A 28 15.32 8.11 4.33
C ARG A 28 15.46 8.31 2.81
N GLN A 29 16.47 9.07 2.39
CA GLN A 29 16.64 9.50 1.00
C GLN A 29 17.08 8.37 0.05
N PHE A 30 17.57 7.25 0.57
CA PHE A 30 17.97 6.10 -0.25
C PHE A 30 17.05 4.91 0.00
N GLN A 31 16.72 4.20 -1.08
CA GLN A 31 15.89 3.01 -1.10
C GLN A 31 16.73 1.82 -1.58
N ASN A 32 16.85 0.80 -0.72
CA ASN A 32 17.46 -0.48 -1.04
C ASN A 32 16.36 -1.46 -1.43
N PHE A 33 16.37 -1.83 -2.69
CA PHE A 33 15.48 -2.80 -3.29
C PHE A 33 16.23 -4.15 -3.34
N TYR A 34 16.02 -4.98 -2.32
CA TYR A 34 16.67 -6.28 -2.22
C TYR A 34 15.84 -7.37 -2.90
N SER A 35 16.43 -8.03 -3.88
CA SER A 35 15.88 -9.18 -4.57
C SER A 35 16.41 -10.46 -3.93
N VAL A 36 15.50 -11.24 -3.33
CA VAL A 36 15.85 -12.52 -2.70
C VAL A 36 16.32 -13.55 -3.73
N SER A 37 15.78 -13.51 -4.94
CA SER A 37 16.14 -14.46 -6.00
C SER A 37 17.50 -14.19 -6.62
N GLU A 38 17.90 -12.93 -6.67
CA GLU A 38 19.20 -12.52 -7.22
C GLU A 38 20.28 -12.38 -6.14
N ASP A 39 19.89 -12.46 -4.86
CA ASP A 39 20.72 -12.09 -3.71
C ASP A 39 21.45 -10.75 -3.93
N TYR A 40 20.72 -9.78 -4.47
CA TYR A 40 21.29 -8.51 -4.91
C TYR A 40 20.47 -7.33 -4.40
N CYS A 41 21.17 -6.25 -4.07
CA CYS A 41 20.58 -5.02 -3.58
C CYS A 41 20.73 -3.90 -4.60
N TYR A 42 19.60 -3.43 -5.12
CA TYR A 42 19.54 -2.26 -5.99
C TYR A 42 19.34 -1.01 -5.15
N ILE A 43 20.34 -0.13 -5.15
CA ILE A 43 20.26 1.15 -4.44
C ILE A 43 19.69 2.20 -5.38
N LYS A 44 18.62 2.86 -4.97
CA LYS A 44 17.97 3.96 -5.68
C LYS A 44 17.80 5.18 -4.79
N LYS A 45 17.63 6.33 -5.43
CA LYS A 45 17.22 7.58 -4.81
C LYS A 45 15.99 8.09 -5.56
N ILE A 46 14.82 7.72 -5.07
CA ILE A 46 13.51 8.07 -5.63
C ILE A 46 13.00 9.29 -4.84
N PRO A 47 12.96 10.49 -5.44
CA PRO A 47 12.56 11.73 -4.76
C PRO A 47 11.20 11.63 -4.07
N GLU A 48 10.23 10.98 -4.71
CA GLU A 48 8.86 10.81 -4.25
C GLU A 48 8.77 9.98 -2.96
N MET A 49 9.77 9.14 -2.69
CA MET A 49 9.85 8.28 -1.51
C MET A 49 10.77 8.87 -0.42
N CYS A 50 11.45 9.99 -0.69
CA CYS A 50 12.33 10.61 0.29
C CYS A 50 11.53 11.19 1.46
N ASN A 51 11.99 10.87 2.67
CA ASN A 51 11.33 11.23 3.93
C ASN A 51 9.87 10.79 4.00
N LYS A 52 9.59 9.57 3.49
CA LYS A 52 8.26 8.96 3.49
C LYS A 52 8.27 7.62 4.17
N GLN A 53 7.11 7.28 4.73
CA GLN A 53 6.79 5.95 5.20
C GLN A 53 5.82 5.29 4.23
N ILE A 54 6.01 3.99 3.97
CA ILE A 54 5.01 3.17 3.28
C ILE A 54 4.01 2.70 4.32
N CYS A 55 2.75 3.06 4.11
CA CYS A 55 1.61 2.67 4.94
C CYS A 55 1.07 1.31 4.49
N THR A 56 0.98 1.10 3.17
CA THR A 56 0.58 -0.17 2.56
C THR A 56 1.05 -0.25 1.10
N SER A 57 1.05 -1.46 0.56
CA SER A 57 1.37 -1.77 -0.83
C SER A 57 0.34 -2.75 -1.38
N SER A 58 -0.44 -2.33 -2.38
CA SER A 58 -1.51 -3.16 -2.96
C SER A 58 -1.81 -2.70 -4.39
N TYR A 59 -2.18 -3.64 -5.26
CA TYR A 59 -2.60 -3.36 -6.64
C TYR A 59 -1.61 -2.52 -7.47
N GLY A 60 -0.31 -2.63 -7.18
CA GLY A 60 0.75 -1.85 -7.86
C GLY A 60 0.95 -0.43 -7.33
N TRP A 61 0.26 -0.06 -6.27
CA TRP A 61 0.33 1.27 -5.65
C TRP A 61 0.86 1.19 -4.22
N LEU A 62 1.67 2.18 -3.85
CA LEU A 62 2.09 2.45 -2.48
C LEU A 62 1.25 3.58 -1.91
N VAL A 63 0.70 3.39 -0.72
CA VAL A 63 0.25 4.53 0.10
C VAL A 63 1.45 5.01 0.90
N LEU A 64 1.80 6.28 0.72
CA LEU A 64 2.95 6.92 1.32
C LEU A 64 2.51 8.09 2.21
N GLU A 65 3.13 8.22 3.36
CA GLU A 65 2.92 9.31 4.30
C GLU A 65 4.17 10.17 4.43
N ASN A 66 3.98 11.50 4.42
CA ASN A 66 5.04 12.46 4.70
C ASN A 66 5.29 12.65 6.18
N LEU A 67 6.48 12.23 6.62
CA LEU A 67 6.90 12.31 8.02
C LEU A 67 7.00 13.74 8.57
N ASP A 68 7.07 14.76 7.70
CA ASP A 68 7.15 16.17 8.12
C ASP A 68 5.81 16.93 8.00
N SER A 69 4.81 16.38 7.31
CA SER A 69 3.66 17.19 6.89
C SER A 69 2.30 16.48 6.90
N ASP A 70 2.22 15.27 7.43
CA ASP A 70 0.99 14.45 7.51
C ASP A 70 0.22 14.32 6.19
N LYS A 71 0.93 14.50 5.07
CA LYS A 71 0.37 14.40 3.71
C LYS A 71 0.51 12.97 3.24
N CYS A 72 -0.62 12.40 2.81
CA CYS A 72 -0.65 11.08 2.21
C CYS A 72 -0.72 11.16 0.68
N PHE A 73 -0.19 10.15 0.01
CA PHE A 73 -0.27 10.04 -1.45
C PHE A 73 -0.15 8.59 -1.90
N LEU A 74 -0.72 8.32 -3.06
CA LEU A 74 -0.52 7.08 -3.79
C LEU A 74 0.64 7.27 -4.77
N LEU A 75 1.53 6.28 -4.86
CA LEU A 75 2.63 6.24 -5.83
C LEU A 75 2.65 4.90 -6.54
N ASN A 76 2.67 4.91 -7.87
CA ASN A 76 2.97 3.74 -8.68
C ASN A 76 4.47 3.77 -9.02
N LEU A 77 5.23 2.75 -8.62
CA LEU A 77 6.68 2.73 -8.87
C LEU A 77 7.08 2.40 -10.31
N VAL A 78 6.14 1.90 -11.13
CA VAL A 78 6.40 1.55 -12.52
C VAL A 78 6.14 2.75 -13.42
N SER A 79 4.97 3.39 -13.29
CA SER A 79 4.62 4.57 -14.08
C SER A 79 5.13 5.88 -13.47
N MET A 80 5.52 5.87 -12.20
CA MET A 80 5.82 7.07 -11.39
C MET A 80 4.63 8.02 -11.24
N ASP A 81 3.41 7.53 -11.53
CA ASP A 81 2.19 8.29 -11.30
C ASP A 81 1.97 8.52 -9.81
N LYS A 82 1.54 9.74 -9.48
CA LYS A 82 1.32 10.18 -8.11
C LYS A 82 -0.05 10.79 -7.98
N ILE A 83 -0.81 10.34 -6.98
CA ILE A 83 -2.11 10.90 -6.63
C ILE A 83 -2.03 11.41 -5.20
N GLN A 84 -2.32 12.70 -5.00
CA GLN A 84 -2.37 13.28 -3.67
C GLN A 84 -3.68 12.89 -3.00
N LEU A 85 -3.59 12.37 -1.78
CA LEU A 85 -4.76 12.11 -0.93
C LEU A 85 -5.07 13.38 -0.11
N PRO A 86 -6.27 13.48 0.49
CA PRO A 86 -6.60 14.57 1.41
C PRO A 86 -5.57 14.72 2.54
N LEU A 87 -5.50 15.91 3.14
CA LEU A 87 -4.63 16.15 4.30
C LEU A 87 -5.19 15.40 5.51
N ARG A 88 -4.29 14.85 6.33
CA ARG A 88 -4.66 14.09 7.52
C ARG A 88 -4.09 14.72 8.78
N GLU A 89 -4.85 14.68 9.88
CA GLU A 89 -4.43 15.19 11.19
C GLU A 89 -4.38 14.11 12.30
N SER A 90 -4.73 12.85 11.98
CA SER A 90 -4.93 11.79 12.97
C SER A 90 -3.96 10.61 12.82
N THR A 91 -3.64 9.97 13.95
CA THR A 91 -2.81 8.76 14.00
C THR A 91 -3.60 7.50 13.59
N TYR A 92 -2.91 6.49 13.08
CA TYR A 92 -3.44 5.18 12.70
C TYR A 92 -2.42 4.08 12.99
N ASP A 93 -2.93 2.86 13.04
CA ASP A 93 -2.15 1.64 13.19
C ASP A 93 -2.04 0.86 11.88
N LEU A 94 -3.09 0.90 11.04
CA LEU A 94 -3.15 0.16 9.77
C LEU A 94 -3.69 1.01 8.63
N CYS A 95 -3.18 0.78 7.43
CA CYS A 95 -3.66 1.38 6.18
C CYS A 95 -3.98 0.27 5.17
N VAL A 96 -5.10 0.42 4.46
CA VAL A 96 -5.57 -0.55 3.47
C VAL A 96 -6.05 0.20 2.23
N LEU A 97 -5.66 -0.29 1.06
CA LEU A 97 -6.27 0.05 -0.22
C LEU A 97 -7.27 -1.06 -0.56
N THR A 98 -8.56 -0.77 -0.66
CA THR A 98 -9.59 -1.82 -0.72
C THR A 98 -9.61 -2.55 -2.07
N LEU A 99 -9.45 -1.82 -3.16
CA LEU A 99 -9.58 -2.31 -4.54
C LEU A 99 -8.51 -1.67 -5.45
N PRO A 100 -8.29 -2.18 -6.67
CA PRO A 100 -7.47 -1.47 -7.67
C PRO A 100 -8.01 -0.05 -7.95
N LEU A 101 -7.12 0.91 -8.23
CA LEU A 101 -7.53 2.30 -8.53
C LEU A 101 -8.41 2.46 -9.78
N SER A 102 -8.48 1.45 -10.63
CA SER A 102 -9.41 1.41 -11.77
C SER A 102 -10.86 1.19 -11.35
N ASP A 103 -11.10 0.76 -10.10
CA ASP A 103 -12.41 0.49 -9.55
C ASP A 103 -12.97 1.75 -8.86
N PRO A 104 -14.20 2.21 -9.19
CA PRO A 104 -14.79 3.41 -8.59
C PRO A 104 -15.11 3.26 -7.09
N ASP A 105 -15.22 2.04 -6.58
CA ASP A 105 -15.46 1.76 -5.16
C ASP A 105 -14.15 1.61 -4.37
N CYS A 106 -13.00 1.86 -5.01
CA CYS A 106 -11.71 1.90 -4.36
C CYS A 106 -11.66 2.97 -3.26
N ARG A 107 -11.26 2.56 -2.07
CA ARG A 107 -11.08 3.41 -0.89
C ARG A 107 -9.71 3.18 -0.29
N VAL A 108 -9.12 4.27 0.20
CA VAL A 108 -8.02 4.22 1.16
C VAL A 108 -8.63 4.29 2.54
N ILE A 109 -8.39 3.28 3.37
CA ILE A 109 -8.89 3.18 4.74
C ILE A 109 -7.70 3.20 5.69
N PHE A 110 -7.80 4.03 6.72
CA PHE A 110 -6.88 4.09 7.84
C PHE A 110 -7.64 3.70 9.11
N ILE A 111 -7.05 2.79 9.88
CA ILE A 111 -7.65 2.21 11.07
C ILE A 111 -6.85 2.71 12.27
N SER A 112 -7.52 3.40 13.20
CA SER A 112 -6.95 3.85 14.46
C SER A 112 -7.58 3.08 15.61
N ASN A 113 -6.82 2.16 16.20
CA ASN A 113 -7.27 1.35 17.32
C ASN A 113 -7.43 2.19 18.58
N ASN A 114 -6.52 3.14 18.80
CA ASN A 114 -6.56 4.02 19.97
C ASN A 114 -7.77 4.97 19.95
N ASN A 115 -8.15 5.45 18.76
CA ASN A 115 -9.28 6.35 18.59
C ASN A 115 -10.58 5.61 18.31
N HIS A 116 -10.54 4.26 18.21
CA HIS A 116 -11.65 3.43 17.74
C HIS A 116 -12.28 3.99 16.46
N SER A 117 -11.47 4.46 15.48
CA SER A 117 -12.00 5.12 14.29
C SER A 117 -11.46 4.56 12.98
N LEU A 118 -12.32 4.60 11.96
CA LEU A 118 -12.01 4.32 10.57
C LEU A 118 -12.04 5.64 9.80
N ILE A 119 -10.94 5.99 9.18
CA ILE A 119 -10.81 7.20 8.36
C ILE A 119 -10.62 6.76 6.93
N PHE A 120 -11.47 7.22 6.02
CA PHE A 120 -11.43 6.74 4.64
C PHE A 120 -11.80 7.79 3.61
N CYS A 121 -11.25 7.63 2.42
CA CYS A 121 -11.54 8.47 1.25
C CYS A 121 -11.46 7.62 -0.03
N GLN A 122 -12.14 8.06 -1.07
CA GLN A 122 -11.75 7.66 -2.42
C GLN A 122 -10.46 8.40 -2.83
N PRO A 123 -9.59 7.79 -3.64
CA PRO A 123 -8.38 8.43 -4.14
C PRO A 123 -8.59 9.80 -4.82
N SER A 124 -9.79 10.05 -5.37
CA SER A 124 -10.19 11.30 -6.01
C SER A 124 -10.86 12.31 -5.07
N ASP A 125 -11.09 11.95 -3.81
CA ASP A 125 -11.74 12.84 -2.84
C ASP A 125 -10.80 13.96 -2.40
N ASN A 126 -11.40 15.06 -1.93
CA ASN A 126 -10.68 16.19 -1.37
C ASN A 126 -10.63 16.17 0.18
N GLU A 127 -11.45 15.34 0.82
CA GLU A 127 -11.60 15.25 2.27
C GLU A 127 -11.73 13.79 2.72
N PHE A 128 -11.34 13.52 3.97
CA PHE A 128 -11.57 12.22 4.60
C PHE A 128 -12.93 12.17 5.28
N ASN A 129 -13.57 11.01 5.22
CA ASN A 129 -14.69 10.66 6.09
C ASN A 129 -14.15 9.93 7.32
N GLU A 130 -14.75 10.15 8.48
CA GLU A 130 -14.40 9.45 9.72
C GLU A 130 -15.63 8.76 10.30
N LEU A 131 -15.46 7.50 10.68
CA LEU A 131 -16.42 6.69 11.40
C LEU A 131 -15.80 6.31 12.74
N VAL A 132 -16.34 6.85 13.83
CA VAL A 132 -16.00 6.44 15.20
C VAL A 132 -16.86 5.23 15.58
N LEU A 133 -16.22 4.22 16.12
CA LEU A 133 -16.82 2.98 16.59
C LEU A 133 -16.95 3.01 18.11
N ASP A 134 -17.89 2.24 18.63
CA ASP A 134 -18.07 2.12 20.08
C ASP A 134 -16.87 1.40 20.71
N SER A 135 -16.50 1.74 21.94
CA SER A 135 -15.27 1.25 22.59
C SER A 135 -15.22 -0.27 22.81
N GLU A 136 -16.36 -0.96 22.69
CA GLU A 136 -16.43 -2.43 22.73
C GLU A 136 -15.99 -3.07 21.39
N ASP A 137 -16.01 -2.31 20.29
CA ASP A 137 -15.58 -2.72 18.96
C ASP A 137 -14.09 -2.42 18.75
N CYS A 138 -13.24 -3.13 19.48
CA CYS A 138 -11.79 -3.03 19.32
C CYS A 138 -11.32 -3.95 18.18
N PHE A 139 -10.60 -3.40 17.18
CA PHE A 139 -9.99 -4.21 16.13
C PHE A 139 -8.79 -5.00 16.69
N HIS A 140 -9.05 -6.19 17.22
CA HIS A 140 -7.98 -7.08 17.70
C HIS A 140 -7.08 -7.60 16.56
N SER A 141 -7.62 -7.70 15.34
CA SER A 141 -6.86 -8.02 14.13
C SER A 141 -7.65 -7.62 12.89
N ALA A 142 -6.99 -7.02 11.91
CA ALA A 142 -7.53 -6.84 10.57
C ALA A 142 -6.62 -7.55 9.58
N THR A 143 -7.20 -8.37 8.70
CA THR A 143 -6.48 -9.05 7.62
C THR A 143 -7.32 -8.95 6.35
N SER A 144 -6.69 -8.66 5.21
CA SER A 144 -7.33 -8.82 3.91
C SER A 144 -7.23 -10.28 3.49
N PHE A 145 -8.38 -10.92 3.24
CA PHE A 145 -8.43 -12.26 2.68
C PHE A 145 -8.89 -12.14 1.23
N GLU A 146 -7.98 -12.33 0.29
CA GLU A 146 -8.36 -12.61 -1.10
C GLU A 146 -8.88 -14.05 -1.16
N GLY A 147 -10.17 -14.22 -0.85
CA GLY A 147 -10.87 -15.47 -1.14
C GLY A 147 -10.96 -15.65 -2.65
N LYS A 148 -10.25 -16.63 -3.19
CA LYS A 148 -10.54 -17.20 -4.51
C LYS A 148 -11.55 -18.33 -4.38
#